data_AF-D4G8U6-F1
#
_entry.id   AF-D4G8U6-F1
#
_cell.length_a   1.000
_cell.length_b   1.000
_cell.length_c   1.000
_cell.angle_alpha   90.00
_cell.angle_beta   90.00
_cell.angle_gamma   90.00
#
_symmetry.space_group_name_H-M   'P 1'
#
loop_
_entity.id
_entity.type
_entity.pdbx_description
1 polymer ?
#
loop_
_entity_poly.entity_id
_entity_poly.type
_entity_poly.pdbx_seq_one_letter_code
_entity_poly.pdbx_strand_id
1 'polypeptide(L)'
;MSRICEITGKKSTKGNHRSHSMNATKRRFLPNLHYHKFWIEKEKRFVRLRISAKGVRIIEKKGIENILKSKKYGKKFKKKN
;
A
#
# COMPACT_ATOMS: atom_id res chain seq x y z
N MET A 1 9.56 -10.13 -3.31
CA MET A 1 9.06 -9.00 -2.50
C MET A 1 7.58 -9.15 -2.21
N SER A 2 7.17 -9.06 -0.95
CA SER A 2 5.77 -9.21 -0.53
C SER A 2 4.89 -8.09 -1.14
N ARG A 3 3.73 -8.46 -1.72
CA ARG A 3 2.73 -7.53 -2.28
C ARG A 3 1.86 -6.97 -1.16
N ILE A 4 2.42 -6.02 -0.40
CA ILE A 4 1.74 -5.36 0.73
C ILE A 4 1.73 -3.84 0.49
N CYS A 5 0.58 -3.21 0.74
CA CYS A 5 0.48 -1.76 0.77
C CYS A 5 1.12 -1.20 2.05
N GLU A 6 2.07 -0.28 1.91
CA GLU A 6 2.82 0.26 3.05
C GLU A 6 1.96 1.08 4.02
N ILE A 7 0.87 1.69 3.53
CA ILE A 7 -0.01 2.55 4.35
C ILE A 7 -1.27 1.83 4.84
N THR A 8 -1.74 0.79 4.16
CA THR A 8 -2.99 0.13 4.57
C THR A 8 -2.79 -1.31 5.05
N GLY A 9 -1.58 -1.86 4.91
CA GLY A 9 -1.30 -3.25 5.22
C GLY A 9 -2.04 -4.25 4.33
N LYS A 10 -2.77 -3.78 3.29
CA LYS A 10 -3.50 -4.64 2.36
C LYS A 10 -2.56 -5.66 1.74
N LYS A 11 -2.86 -6.94 1.98
CA LYS A 11 -2.13 -8.11 1.49
C LYS A 11 -3.00 -8.90 0.51
N SER A 12 -2.37 -9.82 -0.21
CA SER A 12 -3.10 -10.76 -1.06
C SER A 12 -3.97 -11.68 -0.24
N THR A 13 -5.22 -11.88 -0.67
CA THR A 13 -6.15 -12.83 -0.05
C THR A 13 -6.30 -14.06 -0.95
N LYS A 14 -6.45 -15.25 -0.37
CA LYS A 14 -6.72 -16.50 -1.11
C LYS A 14 -8.23 -16.69 -1.24
N GLY A 15 -8.67 -17.29 -2.34
CA GLY A 15 -10.05 -17.76 -2.50
C GLY A 15 -10.17 -18.64 -3.74
N ASN A 16 -11.39 -18.75 -4.29
CA ASN A 16 -11.64 -19.59 -5.46
C ASN A 16 -12.28 -18.76 -6.59
N HIS A 17 -12.08 -19.16 -7.86
CA HIS A 17 -13.06 -18.87 -8.90
C HIS A 17 -14.20 -19.90 -8.79
N ARG A 18 -15.42 -19.46 -9.08
CA ARG A 18 -16.61 -20.29 -9.16
C ARG A 18 -17.13 -20.21 -10.60
N SER A 19 -17.31 -21.34 -11.26
CA SER A 19 -17.99 -21.38 -12.56
C SER A 19 -19.51 -21.34 -12.38
N HIS A 20 -20.25 -21.24 -13.49
CA HIS A 20 -21.71 -21.39 -13.49
C HIS A 20 -22.16 -22.71 -12.84
N SER A 21 -21.44 -23.80 -13.09
CA SER A 21 -21.66 -25.12 -12.44
C SER A 21 -21.04 -25.24 -11.04
N MET A 22 -20.65 -24.12 -10.41
CA MET A 22 -20.05 -24.07 -9.07
C MET A 22 -18.66 -24.74 -8.91
N ASN A 23 -17.97 -25.05 -10.02
CA ASN A 23 -16.63 -25.66 -9.95
C ASN A 23 -15.62 -24.72 -9.26
N ALA A 24 -14.77 -25.29 -8.41
CA ALA A 24 -13.88 -24.56 -7.52
C ALA A 24 -12.42 -24.59 -7.97
N THR A 25 -11.90 -23.50 -8.53
CA THR A 25 -10.45 -23.39 -8.84
C THR A 25 -9.77 -22.36 -7.95
N LYS A 26 -8.58 -22.67 -7.42
CA LYS A 26 -7.87 -21.78 -6.48
C LYS A 26 -7.44 -20.48 -7.19
N ARG A 27 -7.58 -19.35 -6.50
CA ARG A 27 -7.12 -18.04 -6.97
C ARG A 27 -6.56 -17.16 -5.88
N ARG A 28 -5.86 -16.10 -6.29
CA ARG A 28 -5.35 -15.05 -5.40
C ARG A 28 -5.95 -13.71 -5.80
N PHE A 29 -6.52 -13.01 -4.81
CA PHE A 29 -6.97 -11.63 -4.96
C PHE A 29 -5.81 -10.70 -4.63
N LEU A 30 -5.26 -10.06 -5.66
CA LEU A 30 -4.11 -9.18 -5.51
C LEU A 30 -4.56 -7.75 -5.20
N PRO A 31 -3.89 -7.03 -4.29
CA PRO A 31 -4.11 -5.60 -4.12
C PRO A 31 -3.58 -4.83 -5.33
N ASN A 32 -4.31 -3.81 -5.78
CA ASN A 32 -3.86 -2.89 -6.81
C ASN A 32 -2.74 -1.99 -6.27
N LEU A 33 -1.47 -2.39 -6.43
CA LEU A 33 -0.29 -1.71 -5.87
C LEU A 33 0.52 -1.02 -6.96
N HIS A 34 0.79 0.27 -6.77
CA HIS A 34 1.64 1.08 -7.65
C HIS A 34 2.73 1.79 -6.85
N TYR A 35 3.80 2.18 -7.55
CA TYR A 35 4.81 3.06 -6.98
C TYR A 35 4.41 4.52 -7.24
N HIS A 36 4.18 5.27 -6.18
CA HIS A 36 3.92 6.71 -6.25
C HIS A 36 4.97 7.49 -5.48
N LYS A 37 5.32 8.67 -5.99
CA LYS A 37 6.21 9.62 -5.34
C LYS A 37 5.35 10.70 -4.66
N PHE A 38 5.60 10.95 -3.39
CA PHE A 38 4.97 12.03 -2.63
C PHE A 38 6.04 13.05 -2.24
N TRP A 39 5.73 14.33 -2.38
CA TRP A 39 6.59 15.41 -1.90
C TRP A 39 6.38 15.60 -0.39
N ILE A 40 7.46 15.73 0.36
CA ILE A 40 7.42 16.08 1.78
C ILE A 40 8.07 17.46 1.93
N GLU A 41 7.29 18.42 2.41
CA GLU A 41 7.73 19.80 2.53
C GLU A 41 8.78 19.97 3.63
N LYS A 42 8.57 19.36 4.80
CA LYS A 42 9.51 19.41 5.93
C LYS A 42 10.93 18.92 5.60
N GLU A 43 11.05 17.90 4.74
CA GLU A 43 12.33 17.27 4.39
C GLU A 43 12.80 17.66 2.97
N LYS A 44 12.03 18.51 2.27
CA LYS A 44 12.27 18.95 0.89
C LYS A 44 12.68 17.82 -0.05
N ARG A 45 12.00 16.67 0.04
CA ARG A 45 12.35 15.47 -0.73
C ARG A 45 11.14 14.69 -1.22
N PHE A 46 11.35 13.93 -2.28
CA PHE A 46 10.39 12.92 -2.73
C PHE A 46 10.54 11.60 -1.99
N VAL A 47 9.43 11.06 -1.54
CA VAL A 47 9.34 9.72 -0.96
C VAL A 47 8.58 8.81 -1.91
N ARG A 48 9.25 7.74 -2.35
CA ARG A 48 8.63 6.71 -3.18
C ARG A 48 8.02 5.62 -2.29
N LEU A 49 6.70 5.50 -2.33
CA LEU A 49 5.95 4.48 -1.58
C LEU A 49 5.29 3.49 -2.52
N ARG A 50 5.19 2.24 -2.07
CA ARG A 50 4.39 1.22 -2.75
C ARG A 50 3.00 1.20 -2.12
N ILE A 51 2.04 1.75 -2.84
CA ILE A 51 0.74 2.09 -2.28
C ILE A 51 -0.41 1.53 -3.12
N SER A 52 -1.54 1.29 -2.46
CA SER A 52 -2.79 0.98 -3.14
C SER A 52 -3.64 2.22 -3.33
N ALA A 53 -4.61 2.18 -4.26
CA ALA A 53 -5.53 3.31 -4.48
C ALA A 53 -6.24 3.77 -3.19
N LYS A 54 -6.59 2.84 -2.28
CA LYS A 54 -7.14 3.21 -0.95
C LYS A 54 -6.13 3.97 -0.09
N GLY A 55 -4.85 3.61 -0.18
CA GLY A 55 -3.79 4.31 0.52
C GLY A 55 -3.62 5.75 0.03
N VAL A 56 -3.70 5.98 -1.29
CA VAL A 56 -3.63 7.34 -1.87
C VAL A 56 -4.73 8.23 -1.31
N ARG A 57 -5.99 7.77 -1.33
CA ARG A 57 -7.12 8.52 -0.76
C ARG A 57 -6.97 8.85 0.73
N ILE A 58 -6.32 7.96 1.50
CA ILE A 58 -6.06 8.20 2.92
C ILE A 58 -4.99 9.28 3.10
N ILE A 59 -3.95 9.30 2.25
CA ILE A 59 -2.93 10.36 2.24
C ILE A 59 -3.59 11.70 1.94
N GLU A 60 -4.41 11.78 0.89
CA GLU A 60 -5.09 13.02 0.51
C GLU A 60 -5.97 13.55 1.63
N LYS A 61 -6.72 12.67 2.32
CA LYS A 61 -7.60 13.08 3.42
C LYS A 61 -6.87 13.50 4.70
N LYS A 62 -5.79 12.83 5.08
CA LYS A 62 -5.12 13.03 6.39
C LYS A 62 -3.84 13.86 6.31
N GLY A 63 -3.31 14.07 5.11
CA GLY A 63 -1.97 14.60 4.89
C GLY A 63 -0.90 13.51 5.07
N ILE A 64 0.16 13.59 4.25
CA ILE A 64 1.26 12.63 4.28
C ILE A 64 2.01 12.67 5.63
N GLU A 65 2.19 13.84 6.22
CA GLU A 65 2.96 14.04 7.45
C GLU A 65 2.32 13.34 8.66
N ASN A 66 1.01 13.42 8.78
CA ASN A 66 0.26 12.78 9.85
C ASN A 66 0.34 11.26 9.75
N ILE A 67 0.35 10.72 8.53
CA ILE A 67 0.49 9.28 8.32
C ILE A 67 1.90 8.81 8.66
N LEU A 68 2.92 9.58 8.30
CA LEU A 68 4.32 9.26 8.62
C LEU A 68 4.62 9.34 10.13
N LYS A 69 3.97 10.27 10.86
CA LYS A 69 4.04 10.34 12.32
C LYS A 69 3.35 9.15 13.00
N SER A 70 2.31 8.60 12.39
CA SER A 70 1.60 7.45 12.95
C SER A 70 2.51 6.20 12.91
N LYS A 71 3.07 5.83 14.08
CA LYS A 71 4.01 4.70 14.31
C LYS A 71 3.55 3.32 13.77
N LYS A 72 2.36 3.20 13.19
CA LYS A 72 1.73 1.95 12.74
C LYS A 72 2.29 1.42 11.41
N TYR A 73 2.95 2.26 10.61
CA TYR A 73 3.47 1.88 9.29
C TYR A 73 4.99 1.77 9.33
N GLY A 74 5.47 0.70 9.96
CA GLY A 74 6.89 0.42 10.18
C GLY A 74 7.66 0.24 8.86
N LYS A 75 8.20 1.33 8.34
CA LYS A 75 9.51 1.34 7.70
C LYS A 75 10.28 2.53 8.26
N LYS A 76 11.32 2.26 9.05
CA LYS A 76 12.39 3.24 9.29
C LYS A 76 12.85 3.67 7.90
N PHE A 77 12.66 4.93 7.53
CA PHE A 77 13.34 5.49 6.37
C PHE A 77 14.83 5.32 6.66
N LYS A 78 15.48 4.33 6.05
CA LYS A 78 16.94 4.28 6.04
C LYS A 78 17.35 5.58 5.35
N LYS A 79 17.93 6.52 6.11
CA LYS A 79 18.75 7.58 5.53
C LYS A 79 19.73 6.86 4.62
N LYS A 80 19.52 6.97 3.30
CA LYS A 80 20.62 6.71 2.37
C LYS A 80 21.51 7.95 2.54
N ASN A 81 22.61 7.75 3.26
CA ASN A 81 23.77 8.62 3.15
C ASN A 81 24.23 8.65 1.68
#